data_AF-A0A7W3LPA6-F1
#
_entry.id   AF-A0A7W3LPA6-F1
#
_cell.length_a   1.000
_cell.length_b   1.000
_cell.length_c   1.000
_cell.angle_alpha   90.00
_cell.angle_beta   90.00
_cell.angle_gamma   90.00
#
_symmetry.space_group_name_H-M   'P 1'
#
loop_
_entity.id
_entity.type
_entity.pdbx_description
1 polymer ?
#
loop_
_entity_poly.entity_id
_entity_poly.type
_entity_poly.pdbx_seq_one_letter_code
_entity_poly.pdbx_strand_id
1 'polypeptide(L)'
;MAPGKVPNPKYRELEELLRRLRRDADVIERALDRPVRRMASRHVWVSGSGGAAVAFERELIDQRRRLRSAVRALIVSVEEALRRTPREVSELEAALGG
;
A
#
# COMPACT_ATOMS: atom_id res chain seq x y z
N MET A 1 -7.80 39.77 17.48
CA MET A 1 -8.53 38.85 16.59
C MET A 1 -7.81 37.51 16.68
N ALA A 2 -8.45 36.45 17.18
CA ALA A 2 -7.81 35.13 17.15
C ALA A 2 -7.69 34.71 15.68
N PRO A 3 -6.51 34.25 15.22
CA PRO A 3 -6.34 33.85 13.83
C PRO A 3 -7.34 32.73 13.49
N GLY A 4 -8.03 32.87 12.35
CA GLY A 4 -8.97 31.86 11.86
C GLY A 4 -8.28 30.50 11.75
N LYS A 5 -9.00 29.44 12.12
CA LYS A 5 -8.58 28.06 11.90
C LYS A 5 -9.12 27.59 10.55
N VAL A 6 -8.25 27.06 9.71
CA VAL A 6 -8.59 26.53 8.38
C VAL A 6 -8.14 25.07 8.27
N PRO A 7 -8.78 24.27 7.39
CA PRO A 7 -8.35 22.90 7.13
C PRO A 7 -6.88 22.86 6.70
N ASN A 8 -6.12 21.93 7.27
CA ASN A 8 -4.71 21.77 6.95
C ASN A 8 -4.54 21.11 5.57
N PRO A 9 -3.92 21.78 4.58
CA PRO A 9 -3.69 21.22 3.25
C PRO A 9 -2.89 19.91 3.30
N LYS A 10 -1.86 19.85 4.15
CA LYS A 10 -1.05 18.65 4.37
C LYS A 10 -1.85 17.47 4.91
N TYR A 11 -2.85 17.73 5.76
CA TYR A 11 -3.74 16.68 6.26
C TYR A 11 -4.57 16.08 5.12
N ARG A 12 -5.09 16.93 4.23
CA ARG A 12 -5.85 16.48 3.04
C ARG A 12 -4.98 15.69 2.08
N GLU A 13 -3.75 16.13 1.83
CA GLU A 13 -2.79 15.41 0.98
C GLU A 13 -2.47 14.02 1.54
N LEU A 14 -2.22 13.91 2.84
CA LEU A 14 -1.98 12.63 3.51
C LEU A 14 -3.22 11.71 3.43
N GLU A 15 -4.44 12.26 3.57
CA GLU A 15 -5.66 11.49 3.37
C GLU A 15 -5.78 10.98 1.92
N GLU A 16 -5.51 11.83 0.93
CA GLU A 16 -5.56 11.43 -0.48
C GLU A 16 -4.53 10.37 -0.81
N LEU A 17 -3.31 10.53 -0.31
CA LEU A 17 -2.24 9.55 -0.43
C LEU A 17 -2.65 8.21 0.19
N LEU A 18 -3.21 8.23 1.40
CA LEU A 18 -3.70 7.02 2.07
C LEU A 18 -4.81 6.34 1.25
N ARG A 19 -5.75 7.11 0.68
CA ARG A 19 -6.82 6.58 -0.18
C ARG A 19 -6.24 5.94 -1.45
N ARG A 20 -5.23 6.55 -2.08
CA ARG A 20 -4.56 5.99 -3.27
C ARG A 20 -3.82 4.70 -2.92
N LEU A 21 -2.98 4.72 -1.87
CA LEU A 21 -2.23 3.55 -1.42
C LEU A 21 -3.12 2.34 -1.12
N ARG A 22 -4.27 2.55 -0.46
CA ARG A 22 -5.22 1.46 -0.18
C ARG A 22 -5.82 0.86 -1.45
N ARG A 23 -6.17 1.71 -2.44
CA ARG A 23 -6.67 1.22 -3.73
C ARG A 23 -5.60 0.44 -4.49
N ASP A 24 -4.37 0.98 -4.54
CA ASP A 24 -3.27 0.33 -5.24
C ASP A 24 -2.89 -1.00 -4.57
N ALA A 25 -2.94 -1.06 -3.23
CA ALA A 25 -2.78 -2.30 -2.47
C ALA A 25 -3.81 -3.36 -2.89
N ASP A 26 -5.09 -3.00 -2.95
CA ASP A 26 -6.16 -3.93 -3.35
C ASP A 26 -5.97 -4.42 -4.80
N VAL A 27 -5.56 -3.54 -5.71
CA VAL A 27 -5.29 -3.89 -7.11
C VAL A 27 -4.13 -4.87 -7.20
N ILE A 28 -3.02 -4.58 -6.51
CA ILE A 28 -1.83 -5.45 -6.47
C ILE A 28 -2.18 -6.82 -5.88
N GLU A 29 -2.92 -6.86 -4.77
CA GLU A 29 -3.33 -8.12 -4.14
C GLU A 29 -4.18 -8.98 -5.09
N ARG A 30 -5.18 -8.38 -5.75
CA ARG A 30 -6.05 -9.10 -6.71
C ARG A 30 -5.30 -9.53 -7.96
N ALA A 31 -4.41 -8.69 -8.48
CA ALA A 31 -3.62 -8.97 -9.67
C ALA A 31 -2.70 -10.18 -9.46
N LEU A 32 -2.17 -10.36 -8.25
CA LEU A 32 -1.27 -11.46 -7.92
C LEU A 32 -1.98 -12.75 -7.52
N ASP A 33 -3.20 -12.68 -6.97
CA ASP A 33 -3.94 -13.86 -6.52
C ASP A 33 -4.23 -14.86 -7.64
N ARG A 34 -4.64 -14.37 -8.82
CA ARG A 34 -5.01 -15.25 -9.94
C ARG A 34 -3.80 -15.95 -10.59
N PRO A 35 -2.68 -15.26 -10.88
CA PRO A 35 -1.44 -15.91 -11.32
C PRO A 35 -0.89 -16.92 -10.30
N VAL A 36 -0.82 -16.54 -9.02
CA VAL A 36 -0.31 -17.43 -7.94
C VAL A 36 -1.13 -18.70 -7.86
N ARG A 37 -2.48 -18.60 -7.84
CA ARG A 37 -3.36 -19.78 -7.81
C ARG A 37 -3.19 -20.69 -9.03
N ARG A 38 -3.06 -20.11 -10.23
CA ARG A 38 -2.85 -20.89 -11.46
C ARG A 38 -1.50 -21.62 -11.45
N MET A 39 -0.44 -20.94 -11.02
CA MET A 39 0.90 -21.52 -10.95
C MET A 39 1.04 -22.59 -9.85
N ALA A 40 0.38 -22.39 -8.71
CA ALA A 40 0.29 -23.36 -7.62
C ALA A 40 -0.49 -24.63 -7.98
N SER A 41 -1.45 -24.54 -8.92
CA SER A 41 -2.31 -25.68 -9.29
C SER A 41 -1.59 -26.83 -10.02
N ARG A 42 -0.26 -26.77 -10.21
CA ARG A 42 0.60 -27.73 -10.94
C ARG A 42 0.24 -27.96 -12.42
N HIS A 43 -0.91 -27.48 -12.86
CA HIS A 43 -1.50 -27.70 -14.18
C HIS A 43 -0.79 -26.94 -15.33
N VAL A 44 0.05 -25.96 -14.99
CA VAL A 44 0.81 -25.14 -15.96
C VAL A 44 2.19 -25.73 -16.26
N TRP A 45 2.70 -26.63 -15.41
CA TRP A 45 4.03 -27.20 -15.57
C TRP A 45 3.98 -28.35 -16.56
N VAL A 46 4.38 -28.07 -17.80
CA VAL A 46 4.45 -29.06 -18.88
C VAL A 46 5.47 -30.13 -18.48
N SER A 47 4.96 -31.35 -18.27
CA SER A 47 5.65 -32.65 -18.16
C SER A 47 7.17 -32.62 -17.92
N GLY A 48 7.57 -32.92 -16.69
CA GLY A 48 8.96 -33.25 -16.36
C GLY A 48 9.36 -32.82 -14.96
N SER A 49 9.06 -33.67 -13.97
CA SER A 49 9.88 -33.90 -12.77
C SER A 49 10.30 -32.71 -11.90
N GLY A 50 9.79 -32.68 -10.66
CA GLY A 50 10.61 -32.51 -9.45
C GLY A 50 11.26 -31.14 -9.16
N GLY A 51 11.12 -30.68 -7.91
CA GLY A 51 11.94 -29.61 -7.32
C GLY A 51 11.67 -28.19 -7.83
N ALA A 52 11.94 -27.90 -9.10
CA ALA A 52 11.95 -26.54 -9.66
C ALA A 52 10.57 -25.86 -9.62
N ALA A 53 9.50 -26.58 -9.97
CA ALA A 53 8.13 -26.06 -9.89
C ALA A 53 7.73 -25.69 -8.45
N VAL A 54 8.16 -26.50 -7.47
CA VAL A 54 7.90 -26.26 -6.04
C VAL A 54 8.74 -25.11 -5.51
N ALA A 55 10.01 -25.00 -5.94
CA ALA A 55 10.87 -23.88 -5.59
C ALA A 55 10.30 -22.56 -6.12
N PHE A 56 9.89 -22.52 -7.39
CA PHE A 56 9.26 -21.35 -7.99
C PHE A 56 7.94 -20.98 -7.29
N GLU A 57 7.10 -21.95 -6.96
CA GLU A 57 5.87 -21.71 -6.21
C GLU A 57 6.17 -21.06 -4.84
N ARG A 58 7.16 -21.58 -4.11
CA ARG A 58 7.61 -21.00 -2.83
C ARG A 58 8.12 -19.57 -3.00
N GLU A 59 8.99 -19.34 -3.98
CA GLU A 59 9.51 -18.00 -4.26
C GLU A 59 8.38 -17.02 -4.60
N LEU A 60 7.41 -17.44 -5.42
CA LEU A 60 6.28 -16.60 -5.79
C LEU A 60 5.40 -16.24 -4.58
N ILE A 61 5.14 -17.21 -3.69
CA ILE A 61 4.42 -16.99 -2.43
C ILE A 61 5.19 -16.03 -1.52
N ASP A 62 6.51 -16.20 -1.40
CA ASP A 62 7.37 -15.36 -0.58
C ASP A 62 7.45 -13.92 -1.11
N GLN A 63 7.60 -13.75 -2.43
CA GLN A 63 7.58 -12.43 -3.06
C GLN A 63 6.23 -11.74 -2.87
N ARG A 64 5.11 -12.46 -3.03
CA ARG A 64 3.76 -11.95 -2.71
C ARG A 64 3.68 -11.50 -1.25
N ARG A 65 4.21 -12.29 -0.32
CA ARG A 65 4.21 -11.95 1.12
C ARG A 65 5.06 -10.70 1.40
N ARG A 66 6.25 -10.61 0.82
CA ARG A 66 7.15 -9.44 0.96
C ARG A 66 6.49 -8.18 0.43
N LEU A 67 5.86 -8.25 -0.75
CA LEU A 67 5.14 -7.12 -1.33
C LEU A 67 3.99 -6.65 -0.44
N ARG A 68 3.17 -7.59 0.06
CA ARG A 68 2.08 -7.26 1.00
C ARG A 68 2.60 -6.58 2.27
N SER A 69 3.70 -7.08 2.84
CA SER A 69 4.33 -6.47 4.01
C SER A 69 4.84 -5.06 3.71
N ALA A 70 5.48 -4.85 2.56
CA ALA A 70 5.99 -3.54 2.15
C ALA A 70 4.86 -2.52 1.97
N VAL A 71 3.79 -2.90 1.26
CA VAL A 71 2.61 -2.05 1.06
C VAL A 71 1.94 -1.72 2.40
N ARG A 72 1.81 -2.71 3.29
CA ARG A 72 1.26 -2.48 4.64
C ARG A 72 2.11 -1.52 5.46
N ALA A 73 3.44 -1.61 5.37
CA ALA A 73 4.34 -0.69 6.06
C ALA A 73 4.17 0.76 5.56
N LEU A 74 4.00 0.96 4.25
CA LEU A 74 3.72 2.28 3.67
C LEU A 74 2.38 2.84 4.19
N ILE A 75 1.32 2.03 4.22
CA ILE A 75 0.02 2.44 4.76
C ILE A 75 0.15 2.87 6.22
N VAL A 76 0.83 2.07 7.05
CA VAL A 76 1.05 2.39 8.47
C VAL A 76 1.83 3.70 8.63
N SER A 77 2.87 3.90 7.81
CA SER A 77 3.67 5.14 7.85
C SER A 77 2.83 6.37 7.53
N VAL A 78 1.95 6.30 6.52
CA VAL A 78 1.06 7.41 6.18
C VAL A 78 -0.01 7.63 7.26
N GLU A 79 -0.55 6.56 7.85
CA GLU A 79 -1.48 6.67 8.98
C GLU A 79 -0.83 7.31 10.20
N GLU A 80 0.44 6.99 10.49
CA GLU A 80 1.21 7.64 11.55
C GLU A 80 1.44 9.12 11.28
N ALA A 81 1.83 9.47 10.06
CA ALA A 81 1.98 10.86 9.64
C ALA A 81 0.66 11.63 9.79
N LEU A 82 -0.46 11.01 9.41
CA LEU A 82 -1.79 11.59 9.50
C LEU A 82 -2.24 11.78 10.96
N ARG A 83 -1.94 10.81 11.85
CA ARG A 83 -2.18 10.95 13.30
C ARG A 83 -1.40 12.10 13.94
N ARG A 84 -0.19 12.38 13.44
CA ARG A 84 0.68 13.47 13.94
C ARG A 84 0.35 14.83 13.32
N THR A 85 -0.45 14.85 12.25
CA THR A 85 -0.77 16.07 11.52
C THR A 85 -2.08 16.67 12.05
N PRO A 86 -2.09 17.93 12.52
CA PRO A 86 -3.32 18.60 12.93
C PRO A 86 -4.32 18.70 11.77
N ARG A 87 -5.61 18.49 12.05
CA ARG A 87 -6.70 18.64 11.07
C ARG A 87 -6.90 20.08 10.62
N GLU A 88 -6.68 21.01 11.53
CA GLU A 88 -6.84 22.44 11.31
C GLU A 88 -5.59 23.16 11.79
N VAL A 89 -5.18 24.16 11.04
CA VAL A 89 -4.04 25.04 11.35
C VAL A 89 -4.50 26.49 11.24
N SER A 90 -3.72 27.43 11.74
CA SER A 90 -4.03 28.85 11.49
C SER A 90 -3.91 29.16 9.99
N GLU A 91 -4.60 30.20 9.53
CA GLU A 91 -4.49 30.69 8.15
C GLU A 91 -3.04 30.95 7.72
N LEU A 92 -2.21 31.50 8.63
CA LEU A 92 -0.80 31.76 8.37
C LEU A 92 -0.01 30.45 8.17
N GLU A 93 -0.23 29.45 9.01
CA GLU A 93 0.40 28.12 8.88
C GLU A 93 -0.06 27.39 7.60
N ALA A 94 -1.33 27.57 7.19
CA ALA A 94 -1.83 27.01 5.94
C ALA A 94 -1.17 27.65 4.71
N ALA A 95 -0.95 28.96 4.73
CA ALA A 95 -0.33 29.70 3.62
C ALA A 95 1.17 29.37 3.45
N LEU A 96 1.87 29.02 4.53
CA LEU A 96 3.29 28.66 4.52
C LEU A 96 3.55 27.18 4.25
N GLY A 97 2.53 26.32 4.43
CA GLY A 97 2.62 24.87 4.27
C GLY A 97 2.02 24.31 2.98
N GLY A 98 1.61 25.18 2.06
CA GLY A 98 1.14 24.82 0.71
C GLY A 98 2.23 24.86 -0.34
#